data_AF-A0A7W1BDL6-F1
#
_entry.id   AF-A0A7W1BDL6-F1
#
_cell.length_a   1.000
_cell.length_b   1.000
_cell.length_c   1.000
_cell.angle_alpha   90.00
_cell.angle_beta   90.00
_cell.angle_gamma   90.00
#
_symmetry.space_group_name_H-M   'P 1'
#
loop_
_entity.id
_entity.type
_entity.pdbx_description
1 polymer ?
#
loop_
_entity_poly.entity_id
_entity_poly.type
_entity_poly.pdbx_seq_one_letter_code
_entity_poly.pdbx_strand_id
1 'polypeptide(L)'
;TTPTPAFRAGEKTEDPVAMYLADIFVSASSLAGLPALSIPVGRSDGLPVGAQLIAPAFEEERMLAAAGALERVIPADGEVR
;
A
#
# COMPACT_ATOMS: atom_id res chain seq x y z
N THR A 1 -2.33 1.59 0.32
CA THR A 1 -1.26 1.47 -0.69
C THR A 1 -1.88 1.36 -2.05
N THR A 2 -2.89 0.50 -2.19
CA THR A 2 -3.84 0.52 -3.32
C THR A 2 -5.04 1.42 -2.96
N PRO A 3 -5.78 1.99 -3.94
CA PRO A 3 -6.95 2.84 -3.68
C PRO A 3 -8.14 2.15 -3.00
N THR A 4 -8.22 0.82 -3.12
CA THR A 4 -9.27 0.00 -2.53
C THR A 4 -8.65 -1.26 -1.91
N PRO A 5 -9.37 -1.96 -1.02
CA PRO A 5 -9.07 -3.35 -0.71
C PRO A 5 -9.09 -4.24 -1.96
N ALA A 6 -8.67 -5.49 -1.78
CA ALA A 6 -8.61 -6.46 -2.87
C ALA A 6 -9.97 -6.62 -3.57
N PHE A 7 -9.98 -6.45 -4.90
CA PHE A 7 -11.13 -6.76 -5.75
C PHE A 7 -11.20 -8.27 -6.04
N ARG A 8 -12.35 -8.76 -6.51
CA ARG A 8 -12.53 -10.19 -6.83
C ARG A 8 -11.79 -10.59 -8.11
N ALA A 9 -11.44 -11.86 -8.22
CA ALA A 9 -10.90 -12.41 -9.46
C ALA A 9 -11.89 -12.21 -10.62
N GLY A 10 -11.40 -11.71 -11.76
CA GLY A 10 -12.23 -11.40 -12.94
C GLY A 10 -12.96 -10.05 -12.87
N GLU A 11 -12.99 -9.35 -11.73
CA GLU A 11 -13.79 -8.13 -11.58
C GLU A 11 -13.35 -6.98 -12.50
N LYS A 12 -12.06 -6.93 -12.85
CA LYS A 12 -11.45 -5.86 -13.65
C LYS A 12 -10.87 -6.33 -14.98
N THR A 13 -11.27 -7.51 -15.47
CA THR A 13 -10.68 -8.07 -16.71
C THR A 13 -11.28 -7.50 -17.99
N GLU A 14 -12.51 -6.99 -17.94
CA GLU A 14 -13.21 -6.42 -19.11
C GLU A 14 -12.83 -4.95 -19.37
N ASP A 15 -12.38 -4.23 -18.34
CA ASP A 15 -11.89 -2.86 -18.44
C ASP A 15 -10.42 -2.78 -18.00
N PRO A 16 -9.46 -2.72 -18.95
CA PRO A 16 -8.03 -2.63 -18.62
C PRO A 16 -7.66 -1.33 -17.90
N VAL A 17 -8.41 -0.24 -18.09
CA VAL A 17 -8.15 1.02 -17.41
C VAL A 17 -8.49 0.90 -15.92
N ALA A 18 -9.60 0.26 -15.58
CA ALA A 18 -9.96 -0.03 -14.20
C ALA A 18 -8.89 -0.87 -13.46
N MET A 19 -8.21 -1.77 -14.19
CA MET A 19 -7.07 -2.53 -13.67
C MET A 19 -5.86 -1.61 -13.40
N TYR A 20 -5.49 -0.75 -14.35
CA TYR A 20 -4.35 0.17 -14.17
C TYR A 20 -4.54 1.16 -13.01
N LEU A 21 -5.77 1.59 -12.76
CA LEU A 21 -6.07 2.46 -11.63
C LEU A 21 -5.77 1.81 -10.26
N ALA A 22 -5.60 0.49 -10.19
CA ALA A 22 -5.12 -0.16 -8.97
C ALA A 22 -3.70 0.31 -8.56
N ASP A 23 -2.86 0.71 -9.53
CA ASP A 23 -1.46 1.07 -9.30
C ASP A 23 -1.23 2.58 -9.17
N ILE A 24 -2.29 3.40 -9.17
CA ILE A 24 -2.19 4.88 -9.23
C ILE A 24 -1.31 5.49 -8.14
N PHE A 25 -1.25 4.87 -6.95
CA PHE A 25 -0.39 5.33 -5.84
C PHE A 25 1.03 4.75 -5.88
N VAL A 26 1.27 3.67 -6.63
CA VAL A 26 2.55 2.95 -6.64
C VAL A 26 3.41 3.33 -7.83
N SER A 27 2.81 3.68 -8.98
CA SER A 27 3.58 4.03 -10.19
C SER A 27 4.55 5.20 -9.98
N ALA A 28 4.17 6.19 -9.16
CA ALA A 28 4.97 7.39 -8.93
C ALA A 28 6.34 7.07 -8.29
N SER A 29 6.39 6.21 -7.26
CA SER A 29 7.65 5.85 -6.60
C SER A 29 8.57 5.07 -7.54
N SER A 30 8.02 4.14 -8.34
CA SER A 30 8.78 3.35 -9.30
C SER A 30 9.39 4.22 -10.40
N LEU A 31 8.62 5.17 -10.95
CA LEU A 31 9.11 6.10 -11.97
C LEU A 31 10.16 7.07 -11.44
N ALA A 32 10.03 7.49 -10.18
CA ALA A 32 11.02 8.35 -9.53
C ALA A 32 12.28 7.60 -9.07
N GLY A 33 12.30 6.26 -9.15
CA GLY A 33 13.40 5.44 -8.65
C GLY A 33 13.57 5.52 -7.12
N LEU A 34 12.48 5.78 -6.40
CA LEU A 34 12.50 5.95 -4.95
C LEU A 34 12.16 4.64 -4.23
N PRO A 35 12.80 4.36 -3.08
CA PRO A 35 12.41 3.24 -2.24
C PRO A 35 11.01 3.47 -1.67
N ALA A 36 10.18 2.42 -1.72
CA ALA A 36 8.84 2.42 -1.16
C ALA A 36 8.54 1.07 -0.51
N LEU A 37 7.73 1.08 0.56
CA LEU A 37 7.23 -0.12 1.21
C LEU A 37 5.73 -0.01 1.49
N SER A 38 5.07 -1.16 1.65
CA SER A 38 3.69 -1.26 2.11
C SER A 38 3.66 -2.00 3.45
N ILE A 39 2.95 -1.44 4.43
CA ILE A 39 2.74 -2.02 5.76
C ILE A 39 1.24 -2.20 6.02
N PRO A 40 0.76 -3.33 6.58
CA PRO A 40 -0.64 -3.47 6.96
C PRO A 40 -1.01 -2.47 8.07
N VAL A 41 -2.15 -1.81 7.94
CA VAL A 41 -2.65 -0.82 8.92
C VAL A 41 -4.07 -1.11 9.41
N GLY A 42 -4.58 -2.30 9.09
CA GLY A 42 -5.89 -2.76 9.51
C GLY A 42 -6.63 -3.47 8.39
N ARG A 43 -7.95 -3.52 8.54
CA ARG A 43 -8.89 -4.18 7.63
C ARG A 43 -10.07 -3.28 7.29
N SER A 44 -10.64 -3.48 6.11
CA SER A 44 -11.92 -2.90 5.68
C SER A 44 -12.74 -4.02 5.08
N ASP A 45 -13.96 -4.22 5.59
CA ASP A 45 -14.85 -5.32 5.15
C ASP A 45 -14.17 -6.70 5.26
N GLY A 46 -13.35 -6.88 6.29
CA GLY A 46 -12.60 -8.12 6.52
C GLY A 46 -11.42 -8.33 5.55
N LEU A 47 -11.08 -7.38 4.69
CA LEU A 47 -9.92 -7.43 3.78
C LEU A 47 -8.78 -6.53 4.28
N PRO A 48 -7.49 -6.90 4.12
CA PRO A 48 -6.37 -6.08 4.56
C PRO A 48 -6.30 -4.72 3.85
N VAL A 49 -5.94 -3.68 4.61
CA VAL A 49 -5.62 -2.35 4.13
C VAL A 49 -4.14 -2.06 4.41
N GLY A 50 -3.42 -1.62 3.39
CA GLY A 50 -2.01 -1.22 3.51
C GLY A 50 -1.83 0.30 3.56
N ALA A 51 -0.80 0.78 4.24
CA ALA A 51 -0.26 2.13 4.09
C ALA A 51 1.08 2.09 3.35
N GLN A 52 1.34 3.10 2.53
CA GLN A 52 2.58 3.22 1.77
C GLN A 52 3.50 4.23 2.43
N LEU A 53 4.77 3.86 2.59
CA LEU A 53 5.84 4.81 2.91
C LEU A 53 6.76 4.90 1.69
N ILE A 54 7.16 6.12 1.34
CA ILE A 54 8.13 6.40 0.28
C ILE A 54 9.23 7.23 0.93
N ALA A 55 10.48 6.81 0.77
CA ALA A 55 11.64 7.51 1.31
C ALA A 55 12.47 8.15 0.18
N PRO A 56 13.35 9.11 0.51
CA PRO A 56 14.37 9.58 -0.43
C PRO A 56 15.27 8.44 -0.93
N ALA A 57 15.95 8.67 -2.05
CA ALA A 57 16.88 7.71 -2.61
C ALA A 57 17.94 7.27 -1.57
N PHE A 58 18.12 5.96 -1.43
CA PHE A 58 19.07 5.32 -0.50
C PHE A 58 18.78 5.54 1.01
N GLU A 59 17.58 5.99 1.37
CA GLU A 59 17.14 6.13 2.77
C GLU A 59 16.26 4.94 3.27
N GLU A 60 16.50 3.72 2.80
CA GLU A 60 15.73 2.53 3.19
C GLU A 60 15.80 2.27 4.70
N GLU A 61 16.94 2.50 5.34
CA GLU A 61 17.10 2.32 6.79
C GLU A 61 16.09 3.19 7.57
N ARG A 62 15.95 4.45 7.18
CA ARG A 62 14.98 5.38 7.78
C ARG A 62 13.54 4.93 7.51
N MET A 63 13.26 4.49 6.28
CA MET A 63 11.94 3.99 5.89
C MET A 63 11.54 2.77 6.73
N LEU A 64 12.47 1.82 6.92
CA LEU A 64 12.26 0.61 7.72
C LEU A 64 12.13 0.94 9.21
N ALA A 65 12.90 1.89 9.74
CA ALA A 65 12.76 2.35 11.12
C ALA A 65 11.37 2.97 11.36
N ALA A 66 10.88 3.79 10.42
CA ALA A 66 9.52 4.34 10.48
C ALA A 66 8.46 3.25 10.39
N ALA A 67 8.60 2.27 9.48
CA ALA A 67 7.68 1.14 9.38
C ALA A 67 7.63 0.32 10.67
N GLY A 68 8.78 -0.02 11.27
CA GLY A 68 8.83 -0.75 12.53
C GLY A 68 8.30 0.05 13.74
N ALA A 69 8.33 1.38 13.69
CA ALA A 69 7.64 2.21 14.67
C ALA A 69 6.11 2.13 14.49
N LEU A 70 5.62 2.21 13.25
CA LEU A 70 4.20 2.08 12.93
C LEU A 70 3.65 0.70 13.27
N GLU A 71 4.37 -0.37 12.95
CA GLU A 71 3.97 -1.76 13.24
C GLU A 71 3.66 -2.00 14.73
N ARG A 72 4.43 -1.36 15.62
CA ARG A 72 4.27 -1.51 17.07
C ARG A 72 3.03 -0.80 17.63
N VAL A 73 2.50 0.20 16.93
CA VAL A 73 1.40 1.04 17.42
C VAL A 73 0.12 0.91 16.60
N ILE A 74 0.22 0.39 15.37
CA ILE A 74 -0.92 0.18 14.47
C ILE A 74 -1.21 -1.32 14.37
N PRO A 75 -2.38 -1.78 14.85
CA PRO A 75 -2.77 -3.18 14.73
C PRO A 75 -3.13 -3.52 13.28
N ALA A 76 -2.50 -4.58 12.74
CA ALA A 76 -2.74 -5.05 11.38
C ALA A 76 -4.17 -5.59 11.14
N ASP A 77 -4.86 -6.02 12.20
CA ASP A 77 -6.18 -6.64 12.13
C ASP A 77 -7.33 -5.72 12.62
N GLY A 78 -7.03 -4.49 13.01
CA GLY A 78 -8.06 -3.53 13.44
C GLY A 78 -8.92 -3.06 12.27
N GLU A 79 -10.23 -2.90 12.48
CA GLU A 79 -11.11 -2.33 11.44
C GLU A 79 -10.80 -0.83 11.26
N VAL A 80 -10.50 -0.44 10.03
CA VAL A 80 -10.23 0.94 9.62
C VAL A 80 -11.49 1.49 8.99
N ARG A 81 -12.00 2.62 9.50
CA ARG A 81 -13.19 3.30 8.98
C ARG A 81 -12.84 4.24 7.83
#